data_AF-A0A1Q2CYH0-F1
#
_entry.id   AF-A0A1Q2CYH0-F1
#
_cell.length_a   1.000
_cell.length_b   1.000
_cell.length_c   1.000
_cell.angle_alpha   90.00
_cell.angle_beta   90.00
_cell.angle_gamma   90.00
#
_symmetry.space_group_name_H-M   'P 1'
#
loop_
_entity.id
_entity.type
_entity.pdbx_description
1 polymer ?
#
loop_
_entity_poly.entity_id
_entity_poly.type
_entity_poly.pdbx_seq_one_letter_code
_entity_poly.pdbx_strand_id
1 'polypeptide(L)'
;MDPRRPSFVSFALPVSTTETLPGLEIDAVVGVVVGIATRPRDMAHNPEMGYVNTAARQDAIGAMVQQAQEAGAHAIIGVRFDGGKISETVTELTAYGTAVTLRG
;
A
#
# COMPACT_ATOMS: atom_id res chain seq x y z
N MET A 1 -12.73 15.75 16.76
CA MET A 1 -11.97 15.55 15.51
C MET A 1 -12.05 16.85 14.72
N ASP A 2 -10.94 17.51 14.44
CA ASP A 2 -10.92 18.72 13.59
C ASP A 2 -10.99 18.29 12.12
N PRO A 3 -12.07 18.61 11.38
CA PRO A 3 -12.25 18.18 9.99
C PRO A 3 -11.23 18.78 9.01
N ARG A 4 -10.34 19.69 9.46
CA ARG A 4 -9.35 20.36 8.61
C ARG A 4 -7.99 19.66 8.57
N ARG A 5 -7.73 18.67 9.43
CA ARG A 5 -6.50 17.87 9.35
C ARG A 5 -6.79 16.59 8.57
N PRO A 6 -6.22 16.40 7.38
CA PRO A 6 -6.32 15.12 6.69
C PRO A 6 -5.77 14.01 7.61
N SER A 7 -6.55 12.94 7.77
CA SER A 7 -6.09 11.73 8.46
C SER A 7 -5.37 10.84 7.45
N PHE A 8 -4.09 10.61 7.67
CA PHE A 8 -3.31 9.67 6.87
C PHE A 8 -3.00 8.42 7.70
N VAL A 9 -2.93 7.27 7.04
CA VAL A 9 -2.34 6.07 7.65
C VAL A 9 -0.83 6.22 7.55
N SER A 10 -0.16 6.14 8.70
CA SER A 10 1.31 6.14 8.76
C SER A 10 1.83 4.70 8.71
N PHE A 11 2.86 4.48 7.92
CA PHE A 11 3.57 3.20 7.82
C PHE A 11 4.98 3.33 8.42
N ALA A 12 5.62 2.18 8.66
CA ALA A 12 6.94 2.13 9.29
C ALA A 12 8.09 2.67 8.41
N LEU A 13 7.86 2.80 7.11
CA LEU A 13 8.75 3.48 6.16
C LEU A 13 7.95 4.41 5.23
N PRO A 14 8.56 5.44 4.62
CA PRO A 14 7.91 6.27 3.62
C PRO A 14 7.40 5.44 2.44
N VAL A 15 6.16 5.74 2.02
CA VAL A 15 5.49 5.11 0.89
C VAL A 15 4.98 6.20 -0.03
N SER A 16 5.33 6.15 -1.31
CA SER A 16 4.89 7.15 -2.28
C SER A 16 4.39 6.53 -3.58
N THR A 17 3.39 7.16 -4.17
CA THR A 17 2.94 6.88 -5.54
C THR A 17 3.82 7.54 -6.59
N THR A 18 4.68 8.49 -6.21
CA THR A 18 5.69 9.10 -7.09
C THR A 18 6.91 8.20 -7.22
N GLU A 19 7.67 8.37 -8.32
CA GLU A 19 8.92 7.63 -8.56
C GLU A 19 10.12 8.18 -7.77
N THR A 20 9.95 9.32 -7.10
CA THR A 20 10.99 9.97 -6.31
C THR A 20 10.42 10.53 -5.01
N LEU A 21 11.29 10.76 -4.02
CA LEU A 21 10.95 11.37 -2.74
C LEU A 21 11.67 12.72 -2.63
N PRO A 22 10.96 13.86 -2.64
CA PRO A 22 11.59 15.18 -2.56
C PRO A 22 12.48 15.31 -1.32
N GLY A 23 13.72 15.78 -1.52
CA GLY A 23 14.70 15.96 -0.44
C GLY A 23 15.43 14.69 -0.01
N LEU A 24 15.14 13.54 -0.62
CA LEU A 24 15.83 12.27 -0.38
C LEU A 24 16.43 11.76 -1.69
N GLU A 25 17.63 11.19 -1.64
CA GLU A 25 18.29 10.58 -2.79
C GLU A 25 18.19 9.06 -2.70
N ILE A 26 17.67 8.43 -3.76
CA ILE A 26 17.63 6.98 -3.88
C ILE A 26 19.05 6.47 -4.14
N ASP A 27 19.50 5.53 -3.30
CA ASP A 27 20.83 4.93 -3.43
C ASP A 27 20.81 3.70 -4.34
N ALA A 28 19.93 2.75 -4.03
CA ALA A 28 19.75 1.54 -4.82
C ALA A 28 18.30 1.04 -4.81
N VAL A 29 17.96 0.28 -5.85
CA VAL A 29 16.73 -0.51 -5.89
C VAL A 29 16.96 -1.81 -5.14
N VAL A 30 16.12 -2.12 -4.16
CA VAL A 30 16.08 -3.41 -3.47
C VAL A 30 15.32 -4.44 -4.31
N GLY A 31 14.15 -4.05 -4.83
CA GLY A 31 13.33 -4.91 -5.69
C GLY A 31 11.86 -4.52 -5.68
N VAL A 32 11.04 -5.32 -6.36
CA VAL A 32 9.58 -5.16 -6.34
C VAL A 32 9.02 -5.80 -5.06
N VAL A 33 8.09 -5.12 -4.41
CA VAL A 33 7.35 -5.62 -3.24
C VAL A 33 5.85 -5.63 -3.53
N VAL A 34 5.14 -6.62 -3.00
CA VAL A 34 3.71 -6.86 -3.30
C VAL A 34 2.96 -7.24 -2.04
N GLY A 35 1.93 -6.47 -1.68
CA GLY A 35 1.02 -6.79 -0.60
C GLY A 35 -0.39 -7.08 -1.12
N ILE A 36 -1.05 -8.08 -0.55
CA ILE A 36 -2.39 -8.52 -0.96
C ILE A 36 -3.30 -8.51 0.26
N ALA A 37 -4.50 -7.97 0.08
CA ALA A 37 -5.61 -8.12 1.02
C ALA A 37 -6.81 -8.75 0.29
N THR A 38 -7.45 -9.73 0.90
CA THR A 38 -8.64 -10.40 0.35
C THR A 38 -9.89 -9.99 1.10
N ARG A 39 -11.04 -9.92 0.41
CA ARG A 39 -12.32 -9.58 1.03
C ARG A 39 -13.49 -10.39 0.45
N PRO A 40 -14.50 -10.70 1.28
CA PRO A 40 -15.77 -11.24 0.79
C PRO A 40 -16.48 -10.29 -0.18
N ARG A 41 -17.11 -10.84 -1.22
CA ARG A 41 -17.82 -10.09 -2.27
C ARG A 41 -19.23 -9.66 -1.87
N ASP A 42 -19.87 -10.39 -0.97
CA ASP A 42 -21.26 -10.14 -0.53
C ASP A 42 -21.45 -8.77 0.15
N MET A 43 -20.36 -8.12 0.59
CA MET A 43 -20.35 -6.76 1.12
C MET A 43 -20.62 -5.66 0.08
N ALA A 44 -20.73 -5.99 -1.21
CA ALA A 44 -20.92 -5.00 -2.29
C ALA A 44 -22.19 -4.13 -2.15
N HIS A 45 -23.21 -4.59 -1.43
CA HIS A 45 -24.46 -3.84 -1.19
C HIS A 45 -24.44 -2.99 0.09
N ASN A 46 -23.31 -2.97 0.82
CA ASN A 46 -23.20 -2.21 2.06
C ASN A 46 -22.89 -0.72 1.76
N PRO A 47 -23.67 0.26 2.29
CA PRO A 47 -23.36 1.68 2.13
C PRO A 47 -21.99 2.10 2.70
N GLU A 48 -21.42 1.35 3.64
CA GLU A 48 -20.07 1.57 4.19
C GLU A 48 -18.94 1.01 3.29
N MET A 49 -19.29 0.41 2.14
CA MET A 49 -18.33 -0.31 1.31
C MET A 49 -17.18 0.57 0.81
N GLY A 50 -17.37 1.87 0.61
CA GLY A 50 -16.27 2.78 0.28
C GLY A 50 -15.18 2.85 1.37
N TYR A 51 -15.60 2.90 2.64
CA TYR A 51 -14.69 2.90 3.78
C TYR A 51 -14.01 1.53 3.93
N VAL A 52 -14.77 0.45 3.83
CA VAL A 52 -14.24 -0.93 3.92
C VAL A 52 -13.21 -1.21 2.83
N ASN A 53 -13.45 -0.74 1.59
CA ASN A 53 -12.50 -0.91 0.48
C ASN A 53 -11.23 -0.12 0.73
N THR A 54 -11.37 1.10 1.24
CA THR A 54 -10.24 1.94 1.60
C THR A 54 -9.39 1.26 2.67
N ALA A 55 -10.00 0.75 3.75
CA ALA A 55 -9.30 0.02 4.80
C ALA A 55 -8.57 -1.22 4.25
N ALA A 56 -9.21 -2.01 3.38
CA ALA A 56 -8.58 -3.17 2.77
C ALA A 56 -7.37 -2.82 1.88
N ARG A 57 -7.41 -1.68 1.18
CA ARG A 57 -6.24 -1.17 0.46
C ARG A 57 -5.12 -0.76 1.41
N GLN A 58 -5.43 -0.18 2.56
CA GLN A 58 -4.42 0.14 3.58
C GLN A 58 -3.77 -1.13 4.13
N ASP A 59 -4.53 -2.21 4.33
CA ASP A 59 -3.99 -3.50 4.74
C ASP A 59 -3.03 -4.08 3.69
N ALA A 60 -3.38 -3.98 2.39
CA ALA A 60 -2.50 -4.39 1.31
C ALA A 60 -1.20 -3.58 1.29
N ILE A 61 -1.26 -2.26 1.52
CA ILE A 61 -0.04 -1.44 1.68
C ILE A 61 0.76 -1.90 2.90
N GLY A 62 0.12 -2.19 4.03
CA GLY A 62 0.77 -2.69 5.24
C GLY A 62 1.57 -3.97 4.99
N ALA A 63 0.98 -4.93 4.27
CA ALA A 63 1.67 -6.16 3.87
C ALA A 63 2.87 -5.90 2.93
N MET A 64 2.72 -4.98 1.98
CA MET A 64 3.81 -4.55 1.08
C MET A 64 4.95 -3.88 1.85
N VAL A 65 4.60 -3.03 2.83
CA VAL A 65 5.55 -2.35 3.73
C VAL A 65 6.33 -3.35 4.56
N GLN A 66 5.66 -4.37 5.11
CA GLN A 66 6.33 -5.41 5.89
C GLN A 66 7.38 -6.12 5.05
N GLN A 67 7.07 -6.52 3.81
CA GLN A 67 8.06 -7.13 2.90
C GLN A 67 9.25 -6.21 2.64
N ALA A 68 9.01 -4.92 2.41
CA ALA A 68 10.08 -3.95 2.17
C ALA A 68 10.99 -3.79 3.40
N GLN A 69 10.42 -3.78 4.61
CA GLN A 69 11.20 -3.74 5.85
C GLN A 69 12.05 -4.99 6.04
N GLU A 70 11.48 -6.17 5.82
CA GLU A 70 12.20 -7.45 5.90
C GLU A 70 13.33 -7.53 4.86
N ALA A 71 13.18 -6.86 3.71
CA ALA A 71 14.19 -6.73 2.68
C ALA A 71 15.24 -5.62 2.94
N GLY A 72 15.16 -4.90 4.07
CA GLY A 72 16.10 -3.83 4.42
C GLY A 72 15.92 -2.53 3.63
N ALA A 73 14.74 -2.29 3.06
CA ALA A 73 14.46 -1.06 2.33
C ALA A 73 14.22 0.12 3.28
N HIS A 74 14.52 1.32 2.78
CA HIS A 74 14.28 2.59 3.49
C HIS A 74 12.97 3.24 3.05
N ALA A 75 12.47 2.94 1.85
CA ALA A 75 11.21 3.46 1.34
C ALA A 75 10.60 2.56 0.24
N ILE A 76 9.34 2.83 -0.12
CA ILE A 76 8.68 2.29 -1.31
C ILE A 76 8.22 3.45 -2.19
N ILE A 77 8.56 3.40 -3.47
CA ILE A 77 8.16 4.39 -4.49
C ILE A 77 7.32 3.73 -5.59
N GLY A 78 6.69 4.56 -6.41
CA GLY A 78 5.94 4.12 -7.58
C GLY A 78 4.77 3.21 -7.21
N VAL A 79 4.17 3.40 -6.03
CA VAL A 79 3.07 2.54 -5.57
C VAL A 79 1.90 2.61 -6.55
N ARG A 80 1.40 1.42 -6.90
CA ARG A 80 0.22 1.20 -7.72
C ARG A 80 -0.67 0.17 -7.05
N PHE A 81 -1.90 0.11 -7.54
CA PHE A 81 -2.88 -0.86 -7.10
C PHE A 81 -3.45 -1.61 -8.26
N ASP A 82 -3.76 -2.87 -8.01
CA ASP A 82 -4.63 -3.68 -8.83
C ASP A 82 -5.72 -4.31 -7.94
N GLY A 83 -6.69 -4.96 -8.56
CA GLY A 83 -7.70 -5.73 -7.86
C GLY A 83 -8.41 -6.68 -8.81
N GLY A 84 -8.71 -7.87 -8.31
CA GLY A 84 -9.21 -8.96 -9.13
C GLY A 84 -10.11 -9.90 -8.37
N LYS A 85 -10.85 -10.72 -9.11
CA LYS A 85 -11.64 -11.80 -8.53
C LYS A 85 -10.72 -13.01 -8.34
N ILE A 86 -10.58 -13.49 -7.11
CA ILE A 86 -9.95 -14.79 -6.85
C ILE A 86 -10.98 -15.91 -7.05
N SER A 87 -12.21 -15.71 -6.57
CA SER A 87 -13.31 -16.66 -6.68
C SER A 87 -14.63 -15.92 -6.82
N GLU A 88 -15.75 -16.66 -6.94
CA GLU A 88 -17.08 -16.04 -6.97
C GLU A 88 -17.45 -15.28 -5.70
N THR A 89 -16.81 -15.61 -4.58
CA THR A 89 -17.11 -15.02 -3.27
C THR A 89 -15.98 -14.14 -2.72
N VAL A 90 -14.80 -14.13 -3.36
CA VAL A 90 -13.62 -13.42 -2.87
C VAL A 90 -13.01 -12.53 -3.95
N THR A 91 -12.71 -11.30 -3.57
CA THR A 91 -11.96 -10.33 -4.38
C THR A 91 -10.64 -10.03 -3.65
N GLU A 92 -9.56 -9.87 -4.40
CA GLU A 92 -8.30 -9.35 -3.90
C GLU A 92 -8.10 -7.88 -4.25
N LEU A 93 -7.33 -7.23 -3.39
CA LEU A 93 -6.78 -5.91 -3.57
C LEU A 93 -5.27 -6.04 -3.40
N THR A 94 -4.56 -5.63 -4.44
CA THR A 94 -3.11 -5.78 -4.50
C THR A 94 -2.49 -4.40 -4.53
N ALA A 95 -1.53 -4.15 -3.63
CA ALA A 95 -0.65 -3.00 -3.65
C ALA A 95 0.74 -3.48 -4.06
N TYR A 96 1.40 -2.77 -4.97
CA TYR A 96 2.76 -3.09 -5.38
C TYR A 96 3.55 -1.83 -5.68
N GLY A 97 4.87 -1.92 -5.55
CA GLY A 97 5.78 -0.81 -5.77
C GLY A 97 7.24 -1.26 -5.78
N THR A 98 8.15 -0.30 -5.82
CA THR A 98 9.59 -0.55 -5.81
C THR A 98 10.18 -0.18 -4.46
N ALA A 99 10.71 -1.17 -3.75
CA ALA A 99 11.46 -0.97 -2.52
C ALA A 99 12.87 -0.44 -2.85
N VAL A 100 13.29 0.59 -2.12
CA VAL A 100 14.56 1.29 -2.37
C VAL A 100 15.31 1.57 -1.07
N THR A 101 16.63 1.64 -1.15
CA THR A 101 17.46 2.28 -0.12
C THR A 101 17.65 3.75 -0.46
N LEU A 102 17.90 4.54 0.57
CA LEU A 102 18.17 5.98 0.47
C LEU A 102 19.59 6.26 0.94
N ARG A 103 20.26 7.25 0.35
CA ARG A 103 21.55 7.73 0.87
C ARG A 103 21.36 8.41 2.23
N GLY A 104 22.30 8.17 3.12
CA GLY A 104 22.40 8.80 4.44
C GLY A 104 22.96 10.22 4.37
#